data_AF-A0A392NNP6-F1
#
_entry.id   AF-A0A392NNP6-F1
#
_cell.length_a   1.000
_cell.length_b   1.000
_cell.length_c   1.000
_cell.angle_alpha   90.00
_cell.angle_beta   90.00
_cell.angle_gamma   90.00
#
_symmetry.space_group_name_H-M   'P 1'
#
loop_
_entity.id
_entity.type
_entity.pdbx_description
1 polymer ?
#
loop_
_entity_poly.entity_id
_entity_poly.type
_entity_poly.pdbx_seq_one_letter_code
_entity_poly.pdbx_strand_id
1 'polypeptide(L)'
;VTETADVDELVNGNWMSQGTTDAMSVLVDDEVLFPMVQVGSYVSRWITVKNPSHHPVTVKLILNSEEIIDDCRGPDDIFPNFSSGNLVIDEVISAAKYGFSVPGSAVTEAYVHPYDYATLGPIHFYPSKRCGWNGSALIRNNLTGVESIPLRGIGGLSSLALLESL
;
A
#
# COMPACT_ATOMS: atom_id res chain seq x y z
N VAL A 1 -29.11 -12.28 49.34
CA VAL A 1 -28.21 -13.02 48.43
C VAL A 1 -29.14 -13.95 47.67
N THR A 2 -29.58 -13.71 46.44
CA THR A 2 -28.96 -13.09 45.24
C THR A 2 -30.06 -12.69 44.26
N GLU A 3 -30.07 -11.45 43.77
CA GLU A 3 -30.78 -11.02 42.55
C GLU A 3 -29.76 -10.25 41.69
N THR A 4 -28.88 -10.98 41.01
CA THR A 4 -27.89 -10.39 40.09
C THR A 4 -27.55 -11.31 38.92
N ALA A 5 -28.39 -12.30 38.59
CA ALA A 5 -28.07 -13.30 37.57
C ALA A 5 -28.69 -13.04 36.18
N ASP A 6 -29.79 -12.27 36.08
CA ASP A 6 -30.52 -12.15 34.80
C ASP A 6 -30.17 -10.92 33.96
N VAL A 7 -29.31 -10.03 34.43
CA VAL A 7 -28.95 -8.80 33.68
C VAL A 7 -27.74 -9.02 32.78
N ASP A 8 -26.89 -10.02 33.08
CA ASP A 8 -25.63 -10.25 32.36
C ASP A 8 -25.80 -11.06 31.07
N GLU A 9 -26.91 -11.78 30.89
CA GLU A 9 -27.15 -12.55 29.67
C GLU A 9 -27.72 -11.68 28.53
N LEU A 10 -28.39 -10.57 28.86
CA LEU A 10 -28.91 -9.60 27.89
C LEU A 10 -27.82 -8.65 27.36
N VAL A 11 -26.72 -8.47 28.09
CA VAL A 11 -25.57 -7.70 27.62
C VAL A 11 -24.71 -8.52 26.67
N ASN A 12 -24.79 -9.86 26.70
CA ASN A 12 -23.91 -10.72 25.91
C ASN A 12 -24.38 -10.94 24.45
N GLY A 13 -25.62 -10.58 24.13
CA GLY A 13 -26.17 -10.66 22.77
C GLY A 13 -25.94 -9.40 21.91
N ASN A 14 -25.52 -8.29 22.51
CA ASN A 14 -25.51 -6.98 21.85
C ASN A 14 -24.10 -6.45 21.52
N TRP A 15 -23.04 -7.17 21.88
CA TRP A 15 -21.66 -6.80 21.52
C TRP A 15 -21.17 -7.46 20.22
N MET A 16 -22.00 -8.27 19.56
CA MET A 16 -21.71 -8.89 18.25
C MET A 16 -22.39 -8.16 17.08
N SER A 17 -22.50 -6.83 17.11
CA SER A 17 -23.08 -6.06 15.99
C SER A 17 -22.39 -4.73 15.66
N GLN A 18 -21.11 -4.55 16.00
CA GLN A 18 -20.30 -3.43 15.47
C GLN A 18 -19.32 -3.85 14.36
N GLY A 19 -19.71 -4.83 13.54
CA GLY A 19 -19.05 -5.13 12.27
C GLY A 19 -19.53 -4.21 11.13
N THR A 20 -19.63 -2.89 11.35
CA THR A 20 -20.03 -1.92 10.31
C THR A 20 -18.88 -1.00 9.91
N THR A 21 -17.63 -1.40 10.15
CA THR A 21 -16.45 -0.66 9.68
C THR A 21 -16.24 -0.82 8.18
N ASP A 22 -16.55 -1.98 7.61
CA ASP A 22 -16.31 -2.26 6.17
C ASP A 22 -17.34 -1.58 5.25
N ALA A 23 -18.60 -1.45 5.72
CA ALA A 23 -19.68 -0.84 4.94
C ALA A 23 -19.42 0.65 4.59
N MET A 24 -18.59 1.34 5.37
CA MET A 24 -18.28 2.76 5.17
C MET A 24 -16.82 3.02 4.74
N SER A 25 -16.03 1.95 4.54
CA SER A 25 -14.64 2.06 4.08
C SER A 25 -14.57 2.65 2.68
N VAL A 26 -13.61 3.55 2.47
CA VAL A 26 -13.29 4.08 1.13
C VAL A 26 -12.31 3.20 0.37
N LEU A 27 -11.67 2.23 1.02
CA LEU A 27 -10.74 1.31 0.37
C LEU A 27 -11.50 0.21 -0.38
N VAL A 28 -11.00 -0.12 -1.57
CA VAL A 28 -11.49 -1.26 -2.36
C VAL A 28 -10.66 -2.51 -2.06
N ASP A 29 -9.35 -2.33 -1.94
CA ASP A 29 -8.38 -3.39 -1.69
C ASP A 29 -7.85 -3.29 -0.24
N ASP A 30 -7.61 -4.44 0.37
CA ASP A 30 -7.03 -4.52 1.73
C ASP A 30 -5.53 -4.23 1.75
N GLU A 31 -4.83 -4.42 0.63
CA GLU A 31 -3.39 -4.16 0.48
C GLU A 31 -2.99 -3.90 -0.99
N VAL A 32 -1.84 -3.26 -1.19
CA VAL A 32 -1.26 -3.06 -2.53
C VAL A 32 -0.03 -3.95 -2.71
N LEU A 33 -0.16 -4.93 -3.59
CA LEU A 33 0.92 -5.86 -3.93
C LEU A 33 1.70 -5.42 -5.17
N PHE A 34 2.97 -5.15 -4.96
CA PHE A 34 3.95 -4.96 -6.01
C PHE A 34 4.54 -6.33 -6.39
N PRO A 35 4.63 -6.66 -7.69
CA PRO A 35 5.28 -7.89 -8.13
C PRO A 35 6.76 -7.89 -7.71
N MET A 36 7.45 -9.02 -7.91
CA MET A 36 8.91 -9.02 -7.76
C MET A 36 9.53 -8.02 -8.75
N VAL A 37 10.28 -7.06 -8.23
CA VAL A 37 10.95 -6.01 -9.02
C VAL A 37 12.45 -6.24 -9.01
N GLN A 38 13.06 -6.11 -10.18
CA GLN A 38 14.51 -6.16 -10.29
C GLN A 38 15.15 -5.06 -9.44
N VAL A 39 16.12 -5.41 -8.61
CA VAL A 39 16.91 -4.42 -7.86
C VAL A 39 17.50 -3.38 -8.83
N GLY A 40 17.30 -2.10 -8.53
CA GLY A 40 17.70 -0.98 -9.41
C GLY A 40 16.70 -0.65 -10.53
N SER A 41 15.50 -1.24 -10.51
CA SER A 41 14.36 -0.86 -11.35
C SER A 41 13.13 -0.56 -10.48
N TYR A 42 12.10 0.07 -11.05
CA TYR A 42 10.87 0.41 -10.33
C TYR A 42 9.62 -0.08 -11.06
N VAL A 43 8.54 -0.25 -10.31
CA VAL A 43 7.19 -0.45 -10.86
C VAL A 43 6.19 0.45 -10.14
N SER A 44 5.07 0.74 -10.80
CA SER A 44 4.02 1.62 -10.28
C SER A 44 2.74 0.84 -9.99
N ARG A 45 2.06 1.23 -8.91
CA ARG A 45 0.70 0.79 -8.58
C ARG A 45 -0.18 1.98 -8.23
N TRP A 46 -1.49 1.80 -8.36
CA TRP A 46 -2.50 2.77 -7.99
C TRP A 46 -3.38 2.18 -6.90
N ILE A 47 -3.97 3.05 -6.09
CA ILE A 47 -4.98 2.67 -5.10
C ILE A 47 -6.33 3.09 -5.66
N THR A 48 -7.27 2.14 -5.72
CA THR A 48 -8.66 2.45 -6.06
C THR A 48 -9.42 2.71 -4.78
N VAL A 49 -10.16 3.81 -4.76
CA VAL A 49 -11.07 4.16 -3.66
C VAL A 49 -12.50 4.21 -4.16
N LYS A 50 -13.44 3.95 -3.26
CA LYS A 50 -14.88 4.04 -3.48
C LYS A 50 -15.51 5.05 -2.53
N ASN A 51 -16.61 5.66 -2.93
CA ASN A 51 -17.45 6.44 -2.03
C ASN A 51 -18.74 5.66 -1.71
N PRO A 52 -18.86 5.03 -0.53
CA PRO A 52 -20.05 4.29 -0.16
C PRO A 52 -21.24 5.18 0.29
N SER A 53 -21.06 6.51 0.33
CA SER A 53 -22.04 7.43 0.91
C SER A 53 -22.90 8.15 -0.15
N HIS A 54 -23.98 8.76 0.32
CA HIS A 54 -24.86 9.63 -0.50
C HIS A 54 -24.29 11.03 -0.74
N HIS A 55 -23.13 11.35 -0.18
CA HIS A 55 -22.54 12.68 -0.26
C HIS A 55 -21.16 12.60 -0.89
N PRO A 56 -20.67 13.66 -1.54
CA PRO A 56 -19.34 13.64 -2.10
C PRO A 56 -18.25 13.57 -1.02
N VAL A 57 -17.17 12.84 -1.34
CA VAL A 57 -16.07 12.56 -0.42
C VAL A 57 -14.78 13.09 -1.01
N THR A 58 -14.00 13.78 -0.18
CA THR A 58 -12.62 14.15 -0.52
C THR A 58 -11.69 13.11 0.08
N VAL A 59 -10.88 12.50 -0.78
CA VAL A 59 -9.84 11.55 -0.39
C VAL A 59 -8.46 12.15 -0.63
N LYS A 60 -7.50 11.84 0.23
CA LYS A 60 -6.10 12.23 0.08
C LYS A 60 -5.18 11.05 0.37
N LEU A 61 -4.25 10.78 -0.53
CA LEU A 61 -3.16 9.83 -0.38
C LEU A 61 -1.98 10.47 0.34
N ILE A 62 -1.55 9.84 1.42
CA ILE A 62 -0.35 10.22 2.18
C ILE A 62 0.50 8.97 2.32
N LEU A 63 1.73 8.98 1.80
CA LEU A 63 2.63 7.85 1.94
C LEU A 63 3.36 7.91 3.29
N ASN A 64 3.34 6.82 4.05
CA ASN A 64 4.21 6.68 5.21
C ASN A 64 5.60 6.24 4.72
N SER A 65 6.63 7.00 5.09
CA SER A 65 8.03 6.73 4.66
C SER A 65 8.76 5.73 5.56
N GLU A 66 8.10 5.21 6.59
CA GLU A 66 8.61 4.13 7.42
C GLU A 66 8.43 2.79 6.70
N GLU A 67 9.54 2.10 6.48
CA GLU A 67 9.58 0.84 5.76
C GLU A 67 10.27 -0.21 6.63
N ILE A 68 9.65 -1.39 6.66
CA ILE A 68 10.22 -2.58 7.28
C ILE A 68 10.77 -3.44 6.14
N ILE A 69 12.08 -3.67 6.17
CA ILE A 69 12.77 -4.53 5.22
C ILE A 69 13.05 -5.85 5.93
N ASP A 70 12.50 -6.94 5.43
CA ASP A 70 12.60 -8.28 5.99
C ASP A 70 12.92 -9.34 4.91
N ASP A 71 13.05 -10.61 5.31
CA ASP A 71 13.22 -11.75 4.39
C ASP A 71 14.30 -11.58 3.30
N CYS A 72 15.41 -10.93 3.67
CA CYS A 72 16.53 -10.71 2.77
C CYS A 72 17.18 -12.03 2.33
N ARG A 73 17.28 -12.23 1.01
CA ARG A 73 17.91 -13.41 0.41
C ARG A 73 19.30 -13.08 -0.11
N GLY A 74 20.32 -13.65 0.53
CA GLY A 74 21.73 -13.60 0.12
C GLY A 74 22.65 -13.33 1.32
N PRO A 75 23.94 -13.66 1.22
CA PRO A 75 24.91 -13.22 2.23
C PRO A 75 24.94 -11.69 2.24
N ASP A 76 24.88 -11.09 3.43
CA ASP A 76 24.71 -9.66 3.71
C ASP A 76 25.76 -8.70 3.07
N ASP A 77 26.68 -9.17 2.22
CA ASP A 77 27.89 -8.42 1.92
C ASP A 77 28.56 -8.66 0.54
N ILE A 78 27.85 -9.14 -0.50
CA ILE A 78 28.47 -9.40 -1.82
C ILE A 78 27.76 -8.74 -3.02
N PHE A 79 27.00 -7.67 -2.79
CA PHE A 79 26.73 -6.73 -3.87
C PHE A 79 27.45 -5.43 -3.52
N PRO A 80 28.64 -5.17 -4.10
CA PRO A 80 29.17 -3.82 -4.01
C PRO A 80 28.09 -2.90 -4.56
N ASN A 81 27.88 -1.77 -3.89
CA ASN A 81 27.16 -0.61 -4.41
C ASN A 81 27.21 -0.67 -5.94
N PHE A 82 26.06 -0.83 -6.60
CA PHE A 82 26.03 -0.81 -8.06
C PHE A 82 26.61 0.53 -8.48
N SER A 83 27.91 0.51 -8.80
CA SER A 83 28.62 1.62 -9.36
C SER A 83 27.89 1.95 -10.64
N SER A 84 27.49 3.22 -10.73
CA SER A 84 26.85 3.86 -11.86
C SER A 84 27.62 3.57 -13.15
N GLY A 85 27.32 2.43 -13.78
CA GLY A 85 27.68 2.14 -15.14
C GLY A 85 26.70 2.89 -16.04
N ASN A 86 27.22 3.85 -16.80
CA ASN A 86 26.54 4.67 -17.79
C ASN A 86 25.32 4.00 -18.44
N LEU A 87 24.16 4.16 -17.81
CA LEU A 87 22.87 4.11 -18.45
C LEU A 87 22.34 5.53 -18.38
N VAL A 88 22.31 6.18 -19.54
CA VAL A 88 21.66 7.48 -19.72
C VAL A 88 20.16 7.23 -19.56
N ILE A 89 19.70 7.13 -18.32
CA ILE A 89 18.29 7.08 -17.95
C ILE A 89 18.08 8.33 -17.12
N ASP A 90 17.60 9.35 -17.84
CA ASP A 90 16.93 10.58 -17.42
C ASP A 90 17.26 11.15 -16.02
N GLU A 91 17.47 12.46 -16.00
CA GLU A 91 17.84 13.32 -14.86
C GLU A 91 16.77 13.37 -13.73
N VAL A 92 15.89 12.37 -13.67
CA VAL A 92 14.75 12.22 -12.75
C VAL A 92 15.06 11.24 -11.60
N ILE A 93 16.07 10.37 -11.72
CA ILE A 93 16.37 9.32 -10.71
C ILE A 93 17.41 9.76 -9.66
N SER A 94 18.06 10.92 -9.83
CA SER A 94 19.16 11.37 -8.94
C SER A 94 18.76 11.68 -7.49
N ALA A 95 17.47 11.58 -7.13
CA ALA A 95 16.96 11.74 -5.77
C ALA A 95 16.00 10.62 -5.32
N ALA A 96 15.92 9.49 -6.04
CA ALA A 96 15.03 8.40 -5.68
C ALA A 96 15.56 7.67 -4.43
N LYS A 97 14.98 7.98 -3.27
CA LYS A 97 15.11 7.15 -2.06
C LYS A 97 14.55 5.76 -2.42
N TYR A 98 15.32 4.70 -2.17
CA TYR A 98 14.84 3.32 -2.33
C TYR A 98 13.61 3.07 -1.45
N GLY A 99 12.73 2.18 -1.91
CA GLY A 99 11.48 1.85 -1.24
C GLY A 99 10.25 2.33 -1.97
N PHE A 100 9.22 2.71 -1.22
CA PHE A 100 7.98 3.26 -1.74
C PHE A 100 8.08 4.78 -1.87
N SER A 101 7.58 5.33 -2.97
CA SER A 101 7.55 6.78 -3.18
C SER A 101 6.35 7.21 -4.01
N VAL A 102 5.96 8.48 -3.85
CA VAL A 102 4.90 9.12 -4.65
C VAL A 102 5.56 10.22 -5.48
N PRO A 103 5.61 10.11 -6.82
CA PRO A 103 6.18 11.14 -7.67
C PRO A 103 5.33 12.41 -7.62
N GLY A 104 5.94 13.57 -7.89
CA GLY A 104 5.23 14.87 -7.88
C GLY A 104 4.09 14.97 -8.90
N SER A 105 4.06 14.10 -9.90
CA SER A 105 2.99 13.99 -10.90
C SER A 105 1.80 13.12 -10.44
N ALA A 106 1.87 12.48 -9.28
CA ALA A 106 0.83 11.60 -8.79
C ALA A 106 -0.44 12.37 -8.37
N VAL A 107 -1.58 11.76 -8.63
CA VAL A 107 -2.88 12.19 -8.11
C VAL A 107 -2.95 11.80 -6.64
N THR A 108 -2.71 12.77 -5.75
CA THR A 108 -2.73 12.58 -4.29
C THR A 108 -4.03 13.03 -3.65
N GLU A 109 -4.93 13.68 -4.40
CA GLU A 109 -6.22 14.13 -3.91
C GLU A 109 -7.27 13.94 -4.99
N ALA A 110 -8.45 13.45 -4.60
CA ALA A 110 -9.57 13.29 -5.49
C ALA A 110 -10.89 13.64 -4.78
N TYR A 111 -11.83 14.13 -5.57
CA TYR A 111 -13.21 14.35 -5.17
C TYR A 111 -14.07 13.26 -5.79
N VAL A 112 -14.69 12.44 -4.95
CA VAL A 112 -15.41 11.23 -5.36
C VAL A 112 -16.91 11.46 -5.18
N HIS A 113 -17.66 11.37 -6.28
CA HIS A 113 -19.12 11.51 -6.24
C HIS A 113 -19.76 10.35 -5.46
N PRO A 114 -21.01 10.52 -5.00
CA PRO A 114 -21.74 9.43 -4.33
C PRO A 114 -21.73 8.15 -5.16
N TYR A 115 -21.37 7.03 -4.54
CA TYR A 115 -21.32 5.69 -5.17
C TYR A 115 -20.34 5.53 -6.34
N ASP A 116 -19.38 6.45 -6.48
CA ASP A 116 -18.40 6.44 -7.55
C ASP A 116 -17.02 5.97 -7.04
N TYR A 117 -16.08 5.82 -7.97
CA TYR A 117 -14.71 5.40 -7.74
C TYR A 117 -13.71 6.47 -8.18
N ALA A 118 -12.54 6.45 -7.57
CA ALA A 118 -11.39 7.24 -8.02
C ALA A 118 -10.10 6.45 -7.84
N THR A 119 -9.06 6.83 -8.59
CA THR A 119 -7.73 6.23 -8.49
C THR A 119 -6.71 7.24 -8.00
N LEU A 120 -5.94 6.87 -6.99
CA LEU A 120 -4.86 7.67 -6.41
C LEU A 120 -3.50 7.05 -6.76
N GLY A 121 -2.49 7.89 -6.94
CA GLY A 121 -1.13 7.48 -7.31
C GLY A 121 -0.65 8.05 -8.65
N PRO A 122 0.40 7.48 -9.26
CA PRO A 122 1.02 6.19 -8.89
C PRO A 122 1.82 6.23 -7.59
N ILE A 123 1.97 5.07 -6.96
CA ILE A 123 3.00 4.77 -5.97
C ILE A 123 4.08 3.96 -6.67
N HIS A 124 5.31 4.43 -6.63
CA HIS A 124 6.48 3.71 -7.12
C HIS A 124 7.05 2.81 -6.04
N PHE A 125 7.48 1.62 -6.42
CA PHE A 125 8.31 0.75 -5.61
C PHE A 125 9.66 0.54 -6.29
N TYR A 126 10.75 0.93 -5.61
CA TYR A 126 12.13 0.92 -6.11
C TYR A 126 13.08 0.20 -5.13
N PRO A 127 13.22 -1.13 -5.20
CA PRO A 127 14.03 -1.89 -4.25
C PRO A 127 15.54 -1.76 -4.51
N SER A 128 16.31 -1.53 -3.44
CA SER A 128 17.79 -1.61 -3.44
C SER A 128 18.35 -3.00 -3.14
N LYS A 129 17.54 -3.87 -2.52
CA LYS A 129 17.99 -5.17 -2.01
C LYS A 129 16.99 -6.26 -2.33
N ARG A 130 17.47 -7.50 -2.35
CA ARG A 130 16.65 -8.70 -2.57
C ARG A 130 15.93 -9.14 -1.30
N CYS A 131 15.05 -8.29 -0.81
CA CYS A 131 14.32 -8.43 0.45
C CYS A 131 12.82 -8.28 0.22
N GLY A 132 12.03 -8.69 1.20
CA GLY A 132 10.67 -8.20 1.39
C GLY A 132 10.70 -6.74 1.84
N TRP A 133 9.77 -5.95 1.31
CA TRP A 133 9.58 -4.54 1.65
C TRP A 133 8.14 -4.35 2.06
N ASN A 134 7.94 -3.91 3.29
CA ASN A 134 6.63 -3.63 3.87
C ASN A 134 6.55 -2.14 4.23
N GLY A 135 5.51 -1.48 3.74
CA GLY A 135 5.23 -0.07 4.01
C GLY A 135 3.73 0.14 4.22
N SER A 136 3.31 1.40 4.32
CA SER A 136 1.90 1.75 4.40
C SER A 136 1.61 3.07 3.70
N ALA A 137 0.42 3.16 3.12
CA ALA A 137 -0.16 4.42 2.68
C ALA A 137 -1.40 4.72 3.52
N LEU A 138 -1.65 6.00 3.75
CA LEU A 138 -2.80 6.49 4.48
C LEU A 138 -3.74 7.19 3.51
N ILE A 139 -5.01 6.82 3.55
CA ILE A 139 -6.11 7.46 2.84
C ILE A 139 -6.90 8.30 3.83
N ARG A 140 -6.60 9.60 3.87
CA ARG A 140 -7.39 10.56 4.65
C ARG A 140 -8.67 10.86 3.89
N ASN A 141 -9.80 10.79 4.57
CA ASN A 141 -11.10 11.06 3.97
C ASN A 141 -12.05 11.70 4.98
N ASN A 142 -13.16 12.27 4.51
CA ASN A 142 -14.15 12.93 5.35
C ASN A 142 -15.31 12.02 5.81
N LEU A 143 -15.27 10.70 5.56
CA LEU A 143 -16.22 9.72 6.07
C LEU A 143 -15.72 9.01 7.34
N THR A 144 -14.59 8.31 7.22
CA THR A 144 -13.97 7.49 8.27
C THR A 144 -12.77 8.19 8.91
N GLY A 145 -12.33 9.32 8.37
CA GLY A 145 -11.21 10.13 8.87
C GLY A 145 -9.89 9.75 8.22
N VAL A 146 -9.34 8.59 8.56
CA VAL A 146 -8.10 8.06 7.98
C VAL A 146 -8.17 6.53 7.94
N GLU A 147 -7.86 5.94 6.80
CA GLU A 147 -7.69 4.49 6.62
C GLU A 147 -6.25 4.18 6.21
N SER A 148 -5.71 3.05 6.64
CA SER A 148 -4.35 2.62 6.30
C SER A 148 -4.40 1.41 5.37
N ILE A 149 -3.64 1.46 4.28
CA ILE A 149 -3.48 0.35 3.35
C ILE A 149 -2.01 -0.11 3.33
N PRO A 150 -1.71 -1.38 3.67
CA PRO A 150 -0.37 -1.94 3.57
C PRO A 150 0.14 -1.94 2.13
N LEU A 151 1.43 -1.63 1.99
CA LEU A 151 2.16 -1.76 0.72
C LEU A 151 3.17 -2.89 0.88
N ARG A 152 3.17 -3.85 -0.04
CA ARG A 152 4.14 -4.96 -0.02
C ARG A 152 4.81 -5.13 -1.36
N GLY A 153 6.12 -5.28 -1.34
CA GLY A 153 6.92 -5.53 -2.53
C GLY A 153 8.09 -6.44 -2.24
N ILE A 154 8.62 -7.07 -3.28
CA ILE A 154 9.79 -7.93 -3.17
C ILE A 154 10.84 -7.44 -4.16
N GLY A 155 12.02 -7.12 -3.66
CA GLY A 155 13.19 -6.93 -4.51
C GLY A 155 13.77 -8.28 -4.92
N GLY A 156 14.14 -8.42 -6.18
CA GLY A 156 14.68 -9.67 -6.71
C GLY A 156 15.72 -9.44 -7.81
N LEU A 157 16.26 -10.55 -8.31
CA LEU A 157 16.81 -10.56 -9.65
C LEU A 157 15.69 -10.88 -10.62
N SER A 158 15.75 -10.26 -11.80
CA SER A 158 15.07 -10.82 -12.96
C SER A 158 15.64 -12.20 -13.24
N SER A 159 15.00 -13.25 -12.71
CA SER A 159 15.13 -14.56 -13.31
C SER A 159 14.20 -14.54 -14.51
N LEU A 160 14.76 -14.52 -15.71
CA LEU A 160 14.01 -14.89 -16.90
C LEU A 160 13.51 -16.32 -16.66
N ALA A 161 12.25 -16.46 -16.25
CA ALA A 161 11.55 -17.72 -16.46
C ALA A 161 11.31 -17.78 -17.97
N LEU A 162 12.26 -18.36 -18.71
CA LEU A 162 12.02 -18.81 -20.06
C LEU A 162 10.87 -19.82 -19.95
N LEU A 163 9.68 -19.40 -20.39
CA LEU A 163 8.59 -20.31 -20.65
C LEU A 163 9.05 -21.17 -21.84
N GLU A 164 9.64 -22.33 -21.55
CA GLU A 164 9.75 -23.38 -22.56
C GLU A 164 8.34 -23.76 -22.97
N SER A 165 8.04 -23.51 -24.24
CA SER A 165 6.81 -23.89 -24.92
C SER A 165 6.60 -25.41 -24.86
N LEU A 166 5.37 -25.83 -24.60
CA LEU A 166 4.72 -26.99 -25.23
C LEU A 166 3.21 -26.80 -25.22
#